data_AF-A0A4V1SIP0-F1
#
_entry.id   AF-A0A4V1SIP0-F1
#
_cell.length_a   1.000
_cell.length_b   1.000
_cell.length_c   1.000
_cell.angle_alpha   90.00
_cell.angle_beta   90.00
_cell.angle_gamma   90.00
#
_symmetry.space_group_name_H-M   'P 1'
#
loop_
_entity.id
_entity.type
_entity.pdbx_description
1 polymer ?
#
loop_
_entity_poly.entity_id
_entity_poly.type
_entity_poly.pdbx_seq_one_letter_code
_entity_poly.pdbx_strand_id
1 'polypeptide(L)'
;MVERTPVQGGFERLLGREAWLKLPGAVRERFLRRIETGDCVNYIGQVVECRMSLAGQVLAQLGRIVGAPLPLGTDIGVAASVNVTSDDGRINQYWTRQYGRRHGFPQVIHSAKRFAGPT
;
A
#
# COMPACT_ATOMS: atom_id res chain seq x y z
N MET A 1 15.22 9.97 -27.97
CA MET A 1 14.41 10.70 -26.97
C MET A 1 12.99 10.19 -27.12
N VAL A 2 12.57 9.23 -26.29
CA VAL A 2 11.21 8.66 -26.39
C VAL A 2 10.31 9.54 -25.54
N GLU A 3 9.44 10.32 -26.18
CA GLU A 3 8.33 10.99 -25.50
C GLU A 3 7.47 9.93 -24.81
N ARG A 4 7.55 9.87 -23.48
CA ARG A 4 6.64 9.05 -22.67
C ARG A 4 5.36 9.83 -22.50
N THR A 5 4.33 9.47 -23.25
CA THR A 5 2.96 9.96 -23.05
C THR A 5 2.58 9.76 -21.58
N PRO A 6 2.11 10.79 -20.86
CA PRO A 6 1.75 10.65 -19.46
C PRO A 6 0.60 9.63 -19.34
N VAL A 7 0.76 8.61 -18.50
CA VAL A 7 -0.27 7.62 -18.22
C VAL A 7 -1.46 8.34 -17.58
N GLN A 8 -2.47 8.68 -18.38
CA GLN A 8 -3.73 9.24 -17.88
C GLN A 8 -4.59 8.12 -17.30
N GLY A 9 -4.30 7.62 -16.10
CA GLY A 9 -5.15 6.66 -15.40
C GLY A 9 -4.98 6.73 -13.91
N GLY A 10 -5.88 7.42 -13.22
CA GLY A 10 -5.90 7.41 -11.76
C GLY A 10 -6.40 6.07 -11.22
N PHE A 11 -6.24 5.86 -9.91
CA PHE A 11 -6.82 4.72 -9.17
C PHE A 11 -8.33 4.52 -9.43
N GLU A 12 -9.05 5.59 -9.80
CA GLU A 12 -10.44 5.52 -10.24
C GLU A 12 -10.63 4.66 -11.51
N ARG A 13 -9.75 4.80 -12.50
CA ARG A 13 -9.83 4.00 -13.73
C ARG A 13 -9.55 2.52 -13.45
N LEU A 14 -8.56 2.25 -12.60
CA LEU A 14 -8.20 0.89 -12.19
C LEU A 14 -9.35 0.18 -11.47
N LEU A 15 -10.08 0.89 -10.60
CA LEU A 15 -11.20 0.33 -9.84
C LEU A 15 -12.51 0.34 -10.63
N GLY A 16 -12.63 1.21 -11.62
CA GLY A 16 -13.90 1.56 -12.25
C GLY A 16 -14.71 2.52 -11.37
N ARG A 17 -15.51 3.37 -12.02
CA ARG A 17 -16.23 4.48 -11.38
C ARG A 17 -17.16 4.01 -10.25
N GLU A 18 -17.88 2.91 -10.44
CA GLU A 18 -18.82 2.41 -9.44
C GLU A 18 -18.12 1.97 -8.15
N ALA A 19 -17.06 1.17 -8.25
CA ALA A 19 -16.29 0.73 -7.09
C ALA A 19 -15.54 1.89 -6.43
N TRP A 20 -15.03 2.83 -7.24
CA TRP A 20 -14.40 4.05 -6.75
C TRP A 20 -15.36 4.88 -5.88
N LEU A 21 -16.62 5.05 -6.30
CA LEU A 21 -17.61 5.82 -5.55
C LEU A 21 -18.03 5.18 -4.22
N LYS A 22 -17.87 3.86 -4.07
CA LYS A 22 -18.13 3.13 -2.82
C LYS A 22 -17.05 3.35 -1.74
N LEU A 23 -15.88 3.88 -2.12
CA LEU A 23 -14.83 4.18 -1.15
C LEU A 23 -15.19 5.40 -0.29
N PRO A 24 -14.83 5.40 1.02
CA PRO A 24 -14.97 6.58 1.86
C PRO A 24 -14.27 7.82 1.26
N GLY A 25 -14.84 9.01 1.46
CA GLY A 25 -14.31 10.26 0.91
C GLY A 25 -12.83 10.49 1.21
N ALA A 26 -12.44 10.32 2.47
CA ALA A 26 -11.05 10.44 2.91
C ALA A 26 -10.10 9.43 2.23
N VAL A 27 -10.59 8.25 1.84
CA VAL A 27 -9.79 7.26 1.09
C VAL A 27 -9.56 7.77 -0.33
N ARG A 28 -10.62 8.23 -1.02
CA ARG A 28 -10.51 8.78 -2.38
C ARG A 28 -9.57 9.98 -2.42
N GLU A 29 -9.69 10.91 -1.48
CA GLU A 29 -8.80 12.07 -1.36
C GLU A 29 -7.32 11.68 -1.24
N ARG A 30 -7.01 10.66 -0.43
CA ARG A 30 -5.63 10.16 -0.29
C ARG A 30 -5.10 9.59 -1.60
N PHE A 31 -5.91 8.86 -2.35
CA PHE A 31 -5.52 8.29 -3.65
C PHE A 31 -5.46 9.33 -4.77
N LEU A 32 -6.17 10.46 -4.63
CA LEU A 32 -6.07 11.61 -5.55
C LEU A 32 -4.88 12.51 -5.24
N ARG A 33 -4.32 12.43 -4.02
CA ARG A 33 -3.15 13.21 -3.63
C ARG A 33 -1.96 12.84 -4.49
N ARG A 34 -1.39 13.84 -5.15
CA ARG A 34 -0.13 13.71 -5.88
C ARG A 34 1.03 13.82 -4.90
N ILE A 35 1.98 12.90 -5.05
CA ILE A 35 3.25 12.88 -4.32
C ILE A 35 4.33 13.18 -5.36
N GLU A 36 4.99 14.32 -5.24
CA GLU A 36 6.04 14.73 -6.17
C GLU A 36 7.27 13.84 -6.00
N THR A 37 8.12 13.77 -7.03
CA THR A 37 9.29 12.89 -7.03
C THR A 37 10.23 13.24 -5.86
N GLY A 38 10.64 12.24 -5.08
CA GLY A 38 11.45 12.43 -3.88
C GLY A 38 10.66 12.78 -2.62
N ASP A 39 9.37 13.11 -2.73
CA ASP A 39 8.52 13.35 -1.57
C ASP A 39 8.04 12.03 -0.96
N CYS A 40 7.74 12.10 0.34
CA CYS A 40 7.16 11.02 1.13
C CYS A 40 5.93 11.50 1.90
N VAL A 41 4.85 10.73 1.83
CA VAL A 41 3.66 10.95 2.68
C VAL A 41 3.58 9.82 3.71
N ASN A 42 3.45 10.21 4.98
CA ASN A 42 3.24 9.27 6.08
C ASN A 42 1.78 9.29 6.55
N TYR A 43 1.16 8.12 6.61
CA TYR A 43 -0.15 7.90 7.20
C TYR A 43 0.01 7.16 8.51
N ILE A 44 -0.32 7.81 9.61
CA ILE A 44 -0.24 7.25 10.97
C ILE A 44 -1.66 6.90 11.43
N GLY A 45 -1.81 5.76 12.09
CA GLY A 45 -3.09 5.32 12.63
C GLY A 45 -2.97 4.02 13.41
N GLN A 46 -4.05 3.26 13.40
CA GLN A 46 -4.13 1.94 14.03
C GLN A 46 -4.76 0.93 13.07
N VAL A 47 -4.41 -0.35 13.24
CA VAL A 47 -5.07 -1.44 12.54
C VAL A 47 -6.45 -1.65 13.16
N VAL A 48 -7.50 -1.22 12.47
CA VAL A 48 -8.89 -1.36 12.93
C VAL A 48 -9.47 -2.75 12.61
N GLU A 49 -9.00 -3.38 11.54
CA GLU A 49 -9.45 -4.69 11.10
C GLU A 49 -8.34 -5.43 10.36
N CYS A 50 -8.20 -6.73 10.60
CA CYS A 50 -7.31 -7.61 9.86
C CYS A 50 -7.90 -9.02 9.82
N ARG A 51 -7.98 -9.61 8.63
CA ARG A 51 -8.48 -10.98 8.42
C ARG A 51 -7.56 -11.73 7.46
N MET A 52 -7.35 -13.01 7.73
CA MET A 52 -6.63 -13.92 6.84
C MET A 52 -7.30 -15.28 6.83
N SER A 53 -7.45 -15.88 5.64
CA SER A 53 -7.81 -17.29 5.52
C SER A 53 -6.67 -18.18 6.01
N LEU A 54 -6.96 -19.46 6.25
CA LEU A 54 -5.93 -20.42 6.65
C LEU A 54 -4.81 -20.53 5.61
N ALA A 55 -5.16 -20.61 4.32
CA ALA A 55 -4.17 -20.61 3.24
C ALA A 55 -3.32 -19.33 3.24
N GLY A 56 -3.94 -18.17 3.50
CA GLY A 56 -3.22 -16.89 3.64
C GLY A 56 -2.25 -16.87 4.81
N GLN A 57 -2.63 -17.46 5.96
CA GLN A 57 -1.75 -17.59 7.12
C GLN A 57 -0.55 -18.50 6.81
N VAL A 58 -0.77 -19.65 6.19
CA VAL A 58 0.31 -20.56 5.78
C VAL A 58 1.26 -19.86 4.80
N LEU A 59 0.72 -19.18 3.79
CA LEU A 59 1.52 -18.42 2.83
C LEU A 59 2.34 -17.32 3.51
N ALA A 60 1.76 -16.60 4.47
CA ALA A 60 2.46 -15.57 5.23
C ALA A 60 3.62 -16.16 6.07
N GLN A 61 3.42 -17.32 6.70
CA GLN A 61 4.49 -17.98 7.45
C GLN A 61 5.60 -18.51 6.53
N LEU A 62 5.27 -19.10 5.38
CA LEU A 62 6.26 -19.53 4.38
C LEU A 62 7.05 -18.33 3.81
N GLY A 63 6.38 -17.20 3.60
CA GLY A 63 6.99 -15.96 3.13
C GLY A 63 8.06 -15.39 4.08
N ARG A 64 8.14 -15.84 5.34
CA ARG A 64 9.21 -15.42 6.27
C ARG A 64 10.60 -15.72 5.75
N ILE A 65 10.75 -16.79 4.98
CA ILE A 65 12.04 -17.23 4.42
C ILE A 65 12.61 -16.17 3.47
N VAL A 66 11.74 -15.42 2.79
CA VAL A 66 12.13 -14.37 1.84
C VAL A 66 11.96 -12.96 2.40
N GLY A 67 11.96 -12.82 3.73
CA GLY A 67 11.89 -11.51 4.40
C GLY A 67 10.50 -11.09 4.89
N ALA A 68 9.54 -12.02 4.97
CA ALA A 68 8.20 -11.79 5.52
C ALA A 68 7.41 -10.65 4.81
N PRO A 69 7.14 -10.76 3.49
CA PRO A 69 6.47 -9.72 2.71
C PRO A 69 4.96 -9.59 3.00
N LEU A 70 4.41 -10.44 3.87
CA LEU A 70 3.01 -10.48 4.26
C LEU A 70 2.88 -10.32 5.79
N PRO A 71 1.76 -9.77 6.30
CA PRO A 71 1.58 -9.67 7.74
C PRO A 71 1.60 -11.05 8.40
N LEU A 72 2.35 -11.22 9.49
CA LEU A 72 2.53 -12.51 10.16
C LEU A 72 1.43 -12.87 11.16
N GLY A 73 0.45 -11.98 11.34
CA GLY A 73 -0.68 -12.17 12.23
C GLY A 73 -1.78 -11.16 11.93
N THR A 74 -2.89 -11.27 12.66
CA THR A 74 -4.11 -10.47 12.47
C THR A 74 -4.38 -9.55 13.66
N ASP A 75 -3.34 -9.04 14.30
CA ASP A 75 -3.46 -8.15 15.45
C ASP A 75 -4.25 -6.87 15.07
N ILE A 76 -5.22 -6.52 15.91
CA ILE A 76 -6.02 -5.28 15.80
C ILE A 76 -5.80 -4.39 17.03
N GLY A 77 -6.06 -3.10 16.89
CA GLY A 77 -5.82 -2.08 17.92
C GLY A 77 -4.33 -1.73 18.11
N VAL A 78 -3.48 -2.18 17.19
CA VAL A 78 -2.04 -1.90 17.21
C VAL A 78 -1.70 -0.71 16.31
N ALA A 79 -0.65 0.03 16.68
CA ALA A 79 -0.19 1.18 15.90
C ALA A 79 0.20 0.76 14.47
N ALA A 80 -0.10 1.64 13.50
CA ALA A 80 0.25 1.46 12.10
C ALA A 80 0.82 2.76 11.52
N SER A 81 1.89 2.65 10.72
CA SER A 81 2.41 3.74 9.90
C SER A 81 2.61 3.24 8.47
N VAL A 82 2.19 4.03 7.50
CA VAL A 82 2.35 3.74 6.07
C VAL A 82 3.03 4.92 5.42
N ASN A 83 4.23 4.70 4.92
CA ASN A 83 5.01 5.67 4.17
C ASN A 83 4.89 5.36 2.68
N VAL A 84 4.55 6.37 1.89
CA VAL A 84 4.45 6.28 0.44
C VAL A 84 5.39 7.31 -0.17
N THR A 85 6.40 6.83 -0.89
CA THR A 85 7.44 7.64 -1.55
C THR A 85 7.30 7.53 -3.05
N SER A 86 7.39 8.65 -3.77
CA SER A 86 7.33 8.70 -5.24
C SER A 86 8.74 8.68 -5.84
N ASP A 87 8.98 7.78 -6.80
CA ASP A 87 10.32 7.52 -7.36
C ASP A 87 10.59 8.20 -8.71
N ASP A 88 9.60 8.23 -9.59
CA ASP A 88 9.74 8.80 -10.94
C ASP A 88 8.39 9.32 -11.42
N GLY A 89 8.20 10.63 -11.29
CA GLY A 89 7.20 11.34 -12.10
C GLY A 89 5.76 10.89 -11.90
N ARG A 90 5.38 10.53 -10.65
CA ARG A 90 4.01 10.31 -10.13
C ARG A 90 3.47 8.88 -10.19
N ILE A 91 4.11 8.00 -10.96
CA ILE A 91 3.53 6.68 -11.25
C ILE A 91 4.12 5.61 -10.34
N ASN A 92 5.43 5.63 -10.13
CA ASN A 92 6.11 4.61 -9.35
C ASN A 92 6.16 5.00 -7.88
N GLN A 93 5.74 4.08 -7.01
CA GLN A 93 5.66 4.34 -5.58
C GLN A 93 6.30 3.22 -4.77
N TYR A 94 7.11 3.59 -3.79
CA TYR A 94 7.57 2.70 -2.73
C TYR A 94 6.69 2.85 -1.51
N TRP A 95 6.29 1.72 -0.96
CA TRP A 95 5.40 1.64 0.18
C TRP A 95 6.15 0.92 1.29
N THR A 96 6.31 1.59 2.43
CA THR A 96 6.81 0.98 3.65
C THR A 96 5.72 1.03 4.70
N ARG A 97 5.28 -0.15 5.12
CA ARG A 97 4.21 -0.32 6.11
C ARG A 97 4.81 -0.88 7.37
N GLN A 98 4.65 -0.19 8.47
CA GLN A 98 5.04 -0.66 9.79
C GLN A 98 3.78 -0.94 10.61
N TYR A 99 3.66 -2.16 11.10
CA TYR A 99 2.56 -2.59 11.95
C TYR A 99 3.12 -3.00 13.31
N GLY A 100 2.59 -2.40 14.36
CA GLY A 100 2.80 -2.89 15.72
C GLY A 100 2.29 -4.32 15.86
N ARG A 101 2.75 -5.00 16.90
CA ARG A 101 2.31 -6.35 17.24
C ARG A 101 2.04 -6.43 18.73
N ARG A 102 1.08 -7.28 19.12
CA ARG A 102 0.80 -7.52 20.55
C ARG A 102 1.98 -8.21 21.25
N HIS A 103 2.74 -9.00 20.49
CA HIS A 103 3.91 -9.73 20.98
C HIS A 103 5.07 -9.60 20.00
N GLY A 104 6.27 -9.38 20.54
CA GLY A 104 7.49 -9.20 19.76
C GLY A 104 7.62 -7.81 19.14
N PHE A 105 8.52 -7.69 18.16
CA PHE A 105 8.80 -6.42 17.49
C PHE A 105 7.74 -6.09 16.41
N PRO A 106 7.52 -4.79 16.12
CA PRO A 106 6.74 -4.36 14.96
C PRO A 106 7.26 -5.00 13.67
N GLN A 107 6.36 -5.31 12.75
CA GLN A 107 6.72 -5.83 11.43
C GLN A 107 6.79 -4.67 10.43
N VAL A 108 7.85 -4.63 9.64
CA VAL A 108 7.98 -3.73 8.49
C VAL A 108 7.82 -4.54 7.21
N ILE A 109 6.95 -4.05 6.33
CA ILE A 109 6.67 -4.66 5.02
C ILE A 109 6.92 -3.61 3.96
N HIS A 110 7.79 -3.94 3.00
CA HIS A 110 8.10 -3.10 1.86
C HIS A 110 7.40 -3.61 0.60
N SER A 111 6.96 -2.69 -0.24
CA SER A 111 6.54 -3.02 -1.60
C SER A 111 6.84 -1.87 -2.55
N ALA A 112 7.07 -2.21 -3.82
CA ALA A 112 7.17 -1.25 -4.91
C ALA A 112 5.96 -1.45 -5.83
N LYS A 113 5.32 -0.36 -6.24
CA LYS A 113 4.25 -0.36 -7.22
C LYS A 113 4.72 0.44 -8.42
N ARG A 114 4.77 -0.23 -9.57
CA ARG A 114 5.13 0.38 -10.86
C ARG A 114 3.96 0.21 -11.81
N PHE A 115 3.39 1.31 -12.31
CA PHE A 115 2.39 1.25 -13.37
C PHE A 115 3.09 1.48 -14.71
N ALA A 116 3.45 0.39 -15.38
CA ALA A 116 4.06 0.42 -16.71
C ALA A 116 3.07 0.01 -17.83
N GLY A 117 1.78 -0.15 -17.50
CA GLY A 117 0.75 -0.62 -18.42
C GLY A 117 -0.38 0.39 -18.65
N PRO A 118 -1.35 0.08 -19.53
CA PRO A 118 -2.43 1.00 -19.93
C PRO A 118 -3.49 1.27 -18.85
N THR A 119 -3.33 0.70 -17.66
CA THR A 119 -4.22 0.81 -16.49
C THR A 119 -4.35 2.23 -15.96
#